data_AF-A0A2D7LK01-F1
#
_entry.id   AF-A0A2D7LK01-F1
#
_cell.length_a   1.000
_cell.length_b   1.000
_cell.length_c   1.000
_cell.angle_alpha   90.00
_cell.angle_beta   90.00
_cell.angle_gamma   90.00
#
_symmetry.space_group_name_H-M   'P 1'
#
loop_
_entity.id
_entity.type
_entity.pdbx_description
1 polymer ?
#
loop_
_entity_poly.entity_id
_entity_poly.type
_entity_poly.pdbx_seq_one_letter_code
_entity_poly.pdbx_strand_id
1 'polypeptide(L)' 'MIVVHAEKGGLEFHFENDKIKSAKKVEDIAKIIDLTPKGTGFIFSSSMDFAKEYGFKSWKGAKNLFDKAWNYKK' A
#
# COMPACT_ATOMS: atom_id res chain seq x y z
N MET A 1 8.93 -8.28 6.68
CA MET A 1 8.78 -7.49 5.43
C MET A 1 7.30 -7.40 5.15
N ILE A 2 6.79 -6.25 4.69
CA ILE A 2 5.37 -6.09 4.36
C ILE A 2 5.20 -6.08 2.85
N VAL A 3 4.25 -6.88 2.36
CA VAL A 3 3.85 -6.90 0.95
C VAL A 3 2.65 -5.98 0.77
N VAL A 4 2.75 -5.07 -0.20
CA VAL A 4 1.73 -4.08 -0.51
C VAL A 4 1.00 -4.52 -1.78
N HIS A 5 -0.32 -4.65 -1.67
CA HIS A 5 -1.21 -5.08 -2.75
C HIS A 5 -2.13 -3.93 -3.16
N ALA A 6 -2.46 -3.85 -4.45
CA ALA A 6 -3.55 -3.02 -4.93
C ALA A 6 -4.87 -3.79 -4.79
N GLU A 7 -5.89 -3.19 -4.19
CA GLU A 7 -7.22 -3.80 -4.03
C GLU A 7 -8.32 -2.72 -3.99
N LYS A 8 -9.32 -2.83 -4.86
CA LYS A 8 -10.52 -1.97 -4.90
C LYS A 8 -10.23 -0.45 -4.78
N GLY A 9 -9.18 0.02 -5.44
CA GLY A 9 -8.74 1.42 -5.45
C GLY A 9 -8.01 1.86 -4.18
N GLY A 10 -7.59 0.92 -3.33
CA GLY A 10 -6.78 1.13 -2.13
C GLY A 10 -5.60 0.18 -2.05
N LEU A 11 -4.86 0.28 -0.94
CA LEU A 11 -3.72 -0.59 -0.66
C LEU A 11 -4.04 -1.54 0.49
N GLU A 12 -3.63 -2.79 0.35
CA GLU A 12 -3.59 -3.76 1.45
C GLU A 12 -2.14 -4.08 1.83
N PHE A 13 -1.92 -4.29 3.12
CA PHE A 13 -0.63 -4.56 3.72
C PHE A 13 -0.68 -5.97 4.30
N HIS A 14 0.21 -6.83 3.82
CA HIS A 14 0.26 -8.24 4.17
C HIS A 14 1.61 -8.59 4.81
N PHE A 15 1.58 -9.45 5.83
CA PHE A 15 2.76 -10.05 6.46
C PHE A 15 2.57 -11.56 6.46
N GLU A 16 3.56 -12.31 5.96
CA GLU A 16 3.49 -13.78 5.85
C GLU A 16 2.21 -14.31 5.16
N ASN A 17 1.71 -13.55 4.17
CA ASN A 17 0.46 -13.77 3.42
C ASN A 17 -0.85 -13.44 4.15
N ASP A 18 -0.77 -13.01 5.41
CA ASP A 18 -1.93 -12.53 6.14
C ASP A 18 -2.13 -11.03 5.95
N LYS A 19 -3.37 -10.66 5.59
CA LYS A 19 -3.78 -9.26 5.50
C LYS A 19 -3.81 -8.63 6.90
N ILE A 20 -2.95 -7.64 7.11
CA ILE A 20 -2.85 -6.90 8.39
C ILE A 20 -3.78 -5.69 8.39
N LYS A 21 -3.72 -4.88 7.33
CA LYS A 21 -4.46 -3.62 7.20
C LYS A 21 -4.77 -3.31 5.74
N SER A 22 -5.78 -2.47 5.51
CA SER A 22 -6.08 -1.89 4.20
C SER A 22 -6.60 -0.48 4.34
N ALA A 23 -6.26 0.39 3.39
CA ALA A 23 -6.72 1.77 3.37
C ALA A 23 -6.76 2.34 1.94
N LYS A 24 -7.61 3.34 1.73
CA LYS A 24 -7.76 4.05 0.44
C LYS A 24 -7.25 5.50 0.48
N LYS A 25 -7.21 6.10 1.66
CA LYS A 25 -6.81 7.49 1.87
C LYS A 25 -5.34 7.57 2.22
N VAL A 26 -4.68 8.63 1.76
CA VAL A 26 -3.24 8.86 1.97
C VAL A 26 -2.91 8.88 3.46
N GLU A 27 -3.74 9.54 4.27
CA GLU A 27 -3.52 9.74 5.70
C GLU A 27 -3.61 8.42 6.47
N ASP A 28 -4.57 7.56 6.11
CA ASP A 28 -4.75 6.26 6.75
C ASP A 28 -3.63 5.30 6.36
N ILE A 29 -3.18 5.35 5.10
CA ILE A 29 -2.02 4.59 4.65
C ILE A 29 -0.75 5.06 5.36
N ALA A 30 -0.57 6.37 5.52
CA ALA A 30 0.58 6.93 6.21
C ALA A 30 0.62 6.50 7.68
N LYS A 31 -0.53 6.46 8.37
CA LYS A 31 -0.63 5.90 9.73
C LYS A 31 -0.24 4.42 9.79
N ILE A 32 -0.63 3.61 8.81
CA ILE A 32 -0.23 2.19 8.75
C ILE A 32 1.29 2.07 8.61
N ILE A 33 1.89 2.88 7.73
CA ILE A 33 3.35 2.91 7.54
C ILE A 33 4.06 3.37 8.82
N ASP A 34 3.53 4.38 9.50
CA ASP A 34 4.12 4.93 10.72
C ASP A 34 4.03 3.97 11.92
N LEU A 35 2.92 3.25 12.06
CA LEU A 35 2.76 2.20 13.07
C LEU A 35 3.58 0.93 12.78
N THR A 36 4.16 0.82 11.58
CA THR A 36 5.00 -0.32 11.22
C THR A 36 6.37 -0.19 11.92
N PRO A 37 6.92 -1.26 12.51
CA PRO A 37 8.23 -1.20 13.17
C PRO A 37 9.32 -0.61 12.27
N LYS A 38 10.12 0.31 12.83
CA LYS A 38 11.25 0.94 12.11
C LYS A 38 12.20 -0.14 11.58
N GLY A 39 12.66 0.04 10.34
CA GLY A 39 13.49 -0.94 9.63
C GLY A 39 12.70 -2.00 8.86
N THR A 40 11.38 -2.02 8.94
CA THR A 40 10.55 -2.90 8.10
C THR A 40 10.58 -2.42 6.65
N GLY A 41 11.04 -3.29 5.75
CA GLY A 41 10.96 -3.09 4.31
C GLY A 41 9.55 -3.34 3.77
N PHE A 42 9.17 -2.57 2.75
CA PHE A 42 7.94 -2.73 1.97
C PHE A 42 8.30 -3.20 0.57
N ILE A 43 7.60 -4.22 0.08
CA ILE A 43 7.68 -4.69 -1.31
C ILE A 43 6.30 -4.63 -1.95
N PHE A 44 6.25 -4.48 -3.27
CA PHE A 44 5.01 -4.39 -4.03
C PHE A 44 4.72 -5.74 -4.70
N SER A 45 3.49 -6.23 -4.57
CA SER A 45 3.07 -7.47 -5.24
C SER A 45 2.70 -7.23 -6.70
N SER A 46 2.55 -8.31 -7.47
CA SER A 46 2.09 -8.27 -8.86
C SER A 46 0.70 -7.63 -9.03
N SER A 47 -0.14 -7.61 -7.99
CA SER A 47 -1.43 -6.89 -8.05
C SER A 47 -1.26 -5.39 -8.32
N MET A 48 -0.14 -4.80 -7.92
CA MET A 48 0.20 -3.42 -8.23
C MET A 48 0.41 -3.24 -9.74
N ASP A 49 1.03 -4.21 -10.41
CA ASP A 49 1.23 -4.26 -11.88
C ASP A 49 -0.11 -4.27 -12.64
N PHE A 50 -1.11 -4.94 -12.08
CA PHE A 50 -2.47 -5.01 -12.61
C PHE A 50 -3.44 -4.07 -11.91
N ALA A 51 -2.98 -2.98 -11.27
CA ALA A 51 -3.82 -2.13 -10.42
C ALA A 51 -5.11 -1.60 -11.08
N LYS A 52 -5.19 -1.54 -12.41
CA LYS A 52 -6.43 -1.23 -13.14
C LYS A 52 -7.56 -2.22 -12.85
N GLU A 53 -7.24 -3.51 -12.81
CA GLU A 53 -8.18 -4.59 -12.48
C GLU A 53 -8.63 -4.50 -11.02
N TYR A 54 -7.78 -3.93 -10.17
CA TYR A 54 -8.02 -3.70 -8.76
C TYR A 54 -8.56 -2.29 -8.46
N GLY A 55 -9.23 -1.64 -9.40
CA GLY A 55 -9.98 -0.41 -9.15
C GLY A 55 -9.17 0.89 -9.10
N PHE A 56 -7.88 0.87 -9.49
CA PHE A 56 -7.12 2.09 -9.76
C PHE A 56 -7.26 2.54 -11.22
N LYS A 57 -7.01 3.82 -11.51
CA LYS A 57 -6.99 4.31 -12.91
C LYS A 57 -5.79 3.79 -13.70
N SER A 58 -4.68 3.49 -13.03
CA SER A 58 -3.44 3.00 -13.64
C SER A 58 -2.51 2.42 -12.58
N TRP A 59 -1.50 1.66 -13.03
CA TRP A 59 -0.35 1.25 -12.23
C TRP A 59 0.26 2.41 -11.42
N LYS A 60 0.56 3.52 -12.12
CA LYS A 60 1.08 4.75 -11.51
C LYS A 60 0.16 5.28 -10.42
N GLY A 61 -1.15 5.08 -10.52
CA GLY A 61 -2.11 5.48 -9.50
C GLY A 61 -1.89 4.78 -8.16
N ALA A 62 -1.72 3.46 -8.17
CA ALA A 62 -1.47 2.69 -6.94
C ALA A 62 -0.11 3.02 -6.33
N LYS A 63 0.94 3.08 -7.16
CA LYS A 63 2.28 3.47 -6.68
C LYS A 63 2.30 4.90 -6.13
N ASN A 64 1.70 5.86 -6.83
CA ASN A 64 1.63 7.26 -6.36
C ASN A 64 0.86 7.39 -5.04
N LEU A 65 -0.14 6.55 -4.81
CA LEU A 65 -0.88 6.54 -3.53
C LEU A 65 0.05 6.13 -2.38
N PHE A 66 0.86 5.06 -2.58
CA PHE A 66 1.87 4.66 -1.60
C PHE A 66 2.94 5.73 -1.41
N ASP A 67 3.52 6.26 -2.49
CA ASP A 67 4.59 7.27 -2.42
C ASP A 67 4.12 8.54 -1.67
N LYS A 68 2.89 8.99 -1.93
CA LYS A 68 2.30 10.12 -1.20
C LYS A 68 2.17 9.82 0.29
N ALA A 69 1.69 8.64 0.65
CA ALA A 69 1.56 8.23 2.05
C ALA A 69 2.93 8.09 2.74
N TRP A 70 3.93 7.56 2.03
CA TRP A 70 5.30 7.45 2.52
C TRP A 70 5.93 8.81 2.82
N ASN A 71 5.64 9.83 2.00
CA ASN A 71 6.10 11.20 2.25
C ASN A 71 5.23 11.96 3.26
N TYR A 72 4.02 11.49 3.53
CA TYR A 72 3.09 12.11 4.48
C TYR A 72 3.29 11.62 5.93
N LYS A 73 3.86 10.43 6.14
CA LYS A 73 4.12 9.88 7.48
C LYS A 73 4.99 10.86 8.30
N LYS A 74 4.69 10.99 9.59
CA LYS A 74 5.33 11.97 10.50
C LYS A 74 6.33 11.29 11.41
#